data_AF-A0A1Q8SUU8-F1
#
_entry.id   AF-A0A1Q8SUU8-F1
#
_cell.length_a   1.000
_cell.length_b   1.000
_cell.length_c   1.000
_cell.angle_alpha   90.00
_cell.angle_beta   90.00
_cell.angle_gamma   90.00
#
_symmetry.space_group_name_H-M   'P 1'
#
loop_
_entity.id
_entity.type
_entity.pdbx_description
1 polymer ?
#
loop_
_entity_poly.entity_id
_entity_poly.type
_entity_poly.pdbx_seq_one_letter_code
_entity_poly.pdbx_strand_id
1 'polypeptide(L)' 'MGLRFRRMLRLAPGLRIRLDNHGPTLSIGPRGAHLNFSRHGIHSHAGVPGSGVYHRQALWERTSRAGKTGKKKR' A
#
# COMPACT_ATOMS: atom_id res chain seq x y z
N MET A 1 -18.70 20.70 11.25
CA MET A 1 -17.23 20.64 11.19
C MET A 1 -16.76 19.73 12.31
N GLY A 2 -16.46 18.46 12.02
CA GLY A 2 -16.21 17.42 13.04
C GLY A 2 -14.77 16.91 13.03
N LEU A 3 -14.24 16.61 14.22
CA LEU A 3 -12.91 16.03 14.41
C LEU A 3 -12.84 14.64 13.74
N ARG A 4 -11.99 14.50 12.72
CA ARG A 4 -11.74 13.22 12.06
C ARG A 4 -10.52 12.56 12.69
N PHE A 5 -10.73 11.51 13.47
CA PHE A 5 -9.63 10.73 14.06
C PHE A 5 -9.06 9.74 13.04
N ARG A 6 -7.84 9.99 12.59
CA ARG A 6 -7.06 9.04 11.78
C ARG A 6 -6.12 8.25 12.68
N ARG A 7 -6.38 6.95 12.85
CA ARG A 7 -5.47 6.06 13.60
C ARG A 7 -4.36 5.55 12.68
N MET A 8 -3.14 6.01 12.94
CA MET A 8 -1.93 5.52 12.29
C MET A 8 -0.90 5.17 13.37
N LEU A 9 -0.45 3.92 13.38
CA LEU A 9 0.58 3.43 14.28
C LEU A 9 1.87 3.20 13.51
N ARG A 10 2.97 3.83 13.94
CA ARG A 10 4.31 3.58 13.40
C ARG A 10 5.00 2.63 14.36
N LEU A 11 5.30 1.41 13.89
CA LEU A 11 5.96 0.38 14.70
C LEU A 11 7.49 0.49 14.57
N ALA A 12 7.98 0.75 13.36
CA ALA A 12 9.40 0.84 13.05
C ALA A 12 9.62 1.78 11.83
N PRO A 13 10.84 2.28 11.59
CA PRO A 13 11.17 2.93 10.32
C PRO A 13 10.94 1.95 9.16
N GLY A 14 9.96 2.26 8.30
CA GLY A 14 9.51 1.38 7.21
C GLY A 14 8.27 0.53 7.54
N LEU A 15 7.85 0.45 8.81
CA LEU A 15 6.67 -0.31 9.24
C LEU A 15 5.60 0.62 9.80
N ARG A 16 4.52 0.83 9.04
CA ARG A 16 3.39 1.67 9.41
C ARG A 16 2.06 0.98 9.19
N ILE A 17 1.18 1.04 10.18
CA ILE A 17 -0.19 0.53 10.10
C ILE A 17 -1.14 1.72 10.05
N ARG A 18 -2.04 1.74 9.08
CA ARG A 18 -3.21 2.60 9.04
C ARG A 18 -4.43 1.78 9.41
N LEU A 19 -5.19 2.23 10.40
CA LEU A 19 -6.50 1.70 10.69
C LEU A 19 -7.53 2.72 10.23
N ASP A 20 -8.21 2.39 9.14
CA ASP A 20 -9.31 3.15 8.58
C ASP A 20 -10.59 2.31 8.56
N ASN A 21 -11.73 2.95 8.31
CA ASN A 21 -13.04 2.29 8.31
C ASN A 21 -13.17 1.17 7.26
N HIS A 22 -12.32 1.13 6.23
CA HIS A 22 -12.41 0.12 5.16
C HIS A 22 -11.55 -1.12 5.43
N GLY A 23 -10.56 -1.01 6.32
CA GLY A 23 -9.77 -2.10 6.86
C GLY A 23 -8.35 -1.67 7.24
N PRO A 24 -7.63 -2.48 8.03
CA PRO A 24 -6.24 -2.19 8.35
C PRO A 24 -5.37 -2.30 7.09
N THR A 25 -4.59 -1.23 6.82
CA THR A 25 -3.58 -1.19 5.76
C THR A 25 -2.20 -1.08 6.38
N LEU A 26 -1.35 -2.05 6.12
CA LEU A 26 -0.01 -2.15 6.64
C LEU A 26 1.01 -1.89 5.52
N SER A 27 1.93 -0.96 5.71
CA SER A 27 3.09 -0.79 4.81
C SER A 27 4.36 -1.24 5.53
N ILE A 28 5.11 -2.14 4.90
CA ILE A 28 6.32 -2.77 5.44
C ILE A 28 7.46 -2.61 4.44
N GLY A 29 8.49 -1.86 4.78
CA GLY A 29 9.78 -1.91 4.09
C GLY A 29 10.48 -0.56 3.92
N PRO A 30 11.78 -0.60 3.59
CA PRO A 30 12.62 0.58 3.40
C PRO A 30 12.25 1.39 2.14
N ARG A 31 12.81 2.60 2.02
CA ARG A 31 12.71 3.42 0.80
C ARG A 31 13.33 2.63 -0.37
N GLY A 32 12.55 2.40 -1.42
CA GLY A 32 12.96 1.61 -2.59
C GLY A 32 12.50 0.15 -2.59
N ALA A 33 12.08 -0.42 -1.45
CA ALA A 33 11.56 -1.79 -1.38
C ALA A 33 10.48 -1.90 -0.29
N HIS A 34 9.25 -1.47 -0.59
CA HIS A 34 8.15 -1.55 0.37
C HIS A 34 7.00 -2.43 -0.11
N LEU A 35 6.43 -3.16 0.83
CA LEU A 35 5.25 -3.98 0.69
C LEU A 35 4.05 -3.24 1.27
N ASN A 36 2.94 -3.23 0.57
CA ASN A 36 1.67 -2.69 1.02
C ASN A 36 0.68 -3.83 1.15
N PHE A 37 0.30 -4.13 2.38
CA PHE A 37 -0.71 -5.10 2.74
C PHE A 37 -2.01 -4.34 3.01
N SER A 38 -3.03 -4.62 2.22
CA SER A 38 -4.35 -4.03 2.38
C SER A 38 -5.43 -5.11 2.24
N ARG A 39 -6.68 -4.76 2.55
CA ARG A 39 -7.83 -5.64 2.32
C ARG A 39 -7.98 -6.07 0.84
N HIS A 40 -7.49 -5.26 -0.08
CA HIS A 40 -7.55 -5.51 -1.53
C HIS A 40 -6.42 -6.44 -2.01
N GLY A 41 -5.32 -6.55 -1.27
CA GLY A 41 -4.16 -7.31 -1.70
C GLY A 41 -2.85 -6.83 -1.12
N ILE A 42 -1.79 -7.57 -1.46
CA ILE A 42 -0.39 -7.30 -1.16
C ILE A 42 0.30 -6.81 -2.43
N HIS A 43 0.78 -5.57 -2.40
CA HIS A 43 1.56 -4.97 -3.48
C HIS A 43 3.00 -4.74 -3.03
N SER A 44 3.97 -5.27 -3.75
CA SER A 44 5.38 -4.95 -3.59
C SER A 44 5.78 -3.84 -4.55
N HIS A 45 6.56 -2.90 -4.03
CA HIS A 45 7.21 -1.85 -4.78
C HIS A 45 8.70 -2.03 -4.59
N ALA A 46 9.40 -2.42 -5.65
CA ALA A 46 10.85 -2.57 -5.67
C ALA A 46 11.39 -1.66 -6.78
N GLY A 47 12.12 -0.61 -6.42
CA GLY A 47 12.65 0.36 -7.36
C GLY A 47 14.00 0.87 -6.91
N VAL A 48 14.89 1.12 -7.87
CA VAL A 48 16.22 1.62 -7.59
C VAL A 48 16.12 3.12 -7.36
N PRO A 49 16.38 3.62 -6.14
CA PRO A 49 16.32 5.04 -5.84
C PRO A 49 17.32 5.81 -6.72
N GLY A 50 16.87 6.91 -7.33
CA GLY A 50 17.71 7.74 -8.21
C GLY A 50 17.73 7.34 -9.69
N SER A 51 17.18 6.18 -10.06
CA SER A 51 17.14 5.71 -11.47
C SER A 51 15.86 6.05 -12.23
N GLY A 52 14.81 6.49 -11.52
CA GLY A 52 13.45 6.64 -12.10
C GLY A 52 12.74 5.32 -12.42
N VAL A 53 13.44 4.18 -12.30
CA VAL A 53 12.88 2.86 -12.57
C VAL A 53 12.34 2.26 -11.28
N TYR A 54 11.03 1.99 -11.29
CA TYR A 54 10.36 1.25 -10.22
C TYR A 54 9.59 0.07 -10.82
N HIS A 55 9.70 -1.06 -10.17
CA HIS A 55 8.93 -2.25 -10.46
C HIS A 55 7.86 -2.43 -9.41
N ARG A 56 6.63 -2.69 -9.87
CA ARG A 56 5.48 -2.95 -9.01
C ARG A 56 5.01 -4.36 -9.27
N GLN A 57 4.97 -5.21 -8.25
CA GLN A 57 4.38 -6.53 -8.34
C GLN A 57 3.19 -6.64 -7.38
N ALA A 58 2.06 -7.13 -7.88
CA ALA A 58 0.99 -7.58 -7.01
C ALA A 58 1.33 -9.02 -6.58
N LEU A 59 1.72 -9.20 -5.32
CA LEU A 59 2.04 -10.53 -4.78
C LEU A 59 0.76 -11.32 -4.47
N TRP A 60 -0.30 -10.62 -4.09
CA TRP A 60 -1.59 -11.24 -3.78
C TRP A 60 -2.70 -10.25 -4.07
N GLU A 61 -3.62 -10.55 -4.97
CA GLU A 61 -4.79 -9.70 -5.22
C GLU A 61 -6.04 -10.47 -4.78
N ARG A 62 -6.73 -9.95 -3.76
CA ARG A 62 -8.01 -10.54 -3.35
C ARG A 62 -9.03 -10.07 -4.37
N THR A 63 -9.43 -10.96 -5.29
CA THR A 63 -10.51 -10.74 -6.28
C THR A 63 -11.80 -10.36 -5.56
N SER A 64 -11.92 -9.08 -5.26
CA SER A 64 -13.14 -8.47 -4.77
C SER A 64 -13.83 -7.99 -6.04
N ARG A 65 -14.99 -8.57 -6.39
CA ARG A 65 -15.76 -8.27 -7.61
C ARG A 65 -16.30 -6.82 -7.67
N ALA A 66 -15.66 -5.85 -7.02
CA ALA A 66 -16.07 -4.45 -7.01
C ALA A 66 -14.90 -3.57 -7.48
N GLY A 67 -15.01 -3.06 -8.70
CA GLY A 67 -14.19 -1.94 -9.18
C GLY A 67 -12.94 -2.33 -9.97
N LYS A 68 -13.13 -2.94 -11.14
CA LYS A 68 -12.26 -2.64 -12.29
C LYS A 68 -12.38 -1.14 -12.58
N THR A 69 -11.56 -0.30 -11.95
CA THR A 69 -11.34 1.06 -12.46
C THR A 69 -9.90 1.46 -12.26
N GLY A 70 -9.24 1.72 -13.40
CA GLY A 70 -8.11 2.65 -13.46
C GLY A 70 -6.70 2.07 -13.33
N LYS A 71 -6.24 1.27 -14.30
CA LYS A 71 -5.14 1.66 -15.22
C LYS A 71 -4.64 0.46 -16.02
N LYS A 72 -5.26 0.29 -17.19
CA LYS A 72 -4.65 -0.26 -18.40
C LYS A 72 -4.06 0.93 -19.17
N LYS A 73 -2.82 0.81 -19.66
CA LYS A 73 -2.11 1.73 -20.57
C LYS A 73 -1.73 3.09 -19.93
N ARG A 74 -0.55 3.67 -20.14
CA ARG A 74 0.48 3.54 -21.18
C ARG A 74 1.85 3.64 -20.53
#